data_AF-A0A2S5LDB2-F1
#
_entry.id   AF-A0A2S5LDB2-F1
#
_cell.length_a   1.000
_cell.length_b   1.000
_cell.length_c   1.000
_cell.angle_alpha   90.00
_cell.angle_beta   90.00
_cell.angle_gamma   90.00
#
_symmetry.space_group_name_H-M   'P 1'
#
loop_
_entity.id
_entity.type
_entity.pdbx_description
1 polymer ?
#
loop_
_entity_poly.entity_id
_entity_poly.type
_entity_poly.pdbx_seq_one_letter_code
_entity_poly.pdbx_strand_id
1 'polypeptide(L)' 'METLARTIRAVRESSANADVGVMVGGPIFKRNPNLVAQVGADATASDAATATILAKKLVLRQPCASTRQATTERRL' A
#
# COMPACT_ATOMS: atom_id res chain seq x y z
N MET A 1 -3.94 12.16 11.45
CA MET A 1 -4.05 11.51 10.12
C MET A 1 -2.89 11.87 9.22
N GLU A 2 -2.40 13.11 9.28
CA GLU A 2 -1.24 13.57 8.50
C GLU A 2 0.03 12.72 8.69
N THR A 3 0.37 12.35 9.94
CA THR A 3 1.52 11.47 10.20
C THR A 3 1.41 10.14 9.47
N LEU A 4 0.24 9.52 9.47
CA LEU A 4 0.00 8.26 8.77
C LEU A 4 0.17 8.41 7.25
N ALA A 5 -0.38 9.48 6.68
CA ALA A 5 -0.21 9.78 5.26
C ALA A 5 1.27 10.01 4.89
N ARG A 6 2.02 10.75 5.73
CA ARG A 6 3.46 10.96 5.55
C ARG A 6 4.24 9.64 5.63
N THR A 7 3.91 8.78 6.60
CA THR A 7 4.55 7.46 6.73
C THR A 7 4.30 6.59 5.50
N ILE A 8 3.04 6.51 5.03
CA ILE A 8 2.68 5.71 3.85
C ILE A 8 3.44 6.22 2.62
N ARG A 9 3.50 7.54 2.44
CA ARG A 9 4.29 8.16 1.37
C ARG A 9 5.77 7.80 1.46
N ALA A 10 6.39 7.95 2.63
CA ALA A 10 7.80 7.64 2.82
C ALA A 10 8.13 6.17 2.54
N VAL A 11 7.24 5.24 2.91
CA VAL A 11 7.40 3.80 2.59
C VAL A 11 7.38 3.56 1.08
N ARG A 12 6.48 4.22 0.34
CA ARG A 12 6.42 4.08 -1.12
C ARG A 12 7.66 4.66 -1.80
N GLU A 13 8.17 5.79 -1.31
CA GLU A 13 9.36 6.45 -1.84
C GLU A 13 10.65 5.67 -1.56
N SER A 14 10.75 4.99 -0.40
CA SER A 14 11.92 4.18 -0.03
C SER A 14 11.87 2.74 -0.53
N SER A 15 10.69 2.25 -0.91
CA SER A 15 10.48 0.89 -1.40
C SER A 15 11.08 0.70 -2.80
N ALA A 16 11.83 -0.38 -2.99
CA ALA A 16 12.27 -0.83 -4.31
C ALA A 16 11.10 -1.25 -5.22
N ASN A 17 9.94 -1.56 -4.62
CA ASN A 17 8.68 -1.80 -5.32
C ASN A 17 7.77 -0.56 -5.21
N ALA A 18 7.63 0.23 -6.27
CA ALA A 18 6.71 1.39 -6.22
C ALA A 18 5.23 0.99 -6.20
N ASP A 19 4.90 -0.27 -6.55
CA ASP A 19 3.53 -0.82 -6.50
C ASP A 19 3.27 -1.56 -5.18
N VAL A 20 4.03 -1.23 -4.12
CA VAL A 20 3.82 -1.81 -2.79
C VAL A 20 2.37 -1.57 -2.32
N GLY A 21 1.67 -2.65 -1.95
CA GLY A 21 0.31 -2.55 -1.43
C GLY A 21 0.33 -2.17 0.05
N VAL A 22 -0.41 -1.13 0.41
CA VAL A 22 -0.53 -0.62 1.78
C VAL A 22 -1.97 -0.80 2.25
N MET A 23 -2.15 -1.53 3.34
CA MET A 23 -3.46 -1.81 3.92
C MET A 23 -3.53 -1.25 5.34
N VAL A 24 -4.61 -0.53 5.67
CA VAL A 24 -4.79 0.10 6.99
C VAL A 24 -5.96 -0.52 7.73
N GLY A 25 -5.85 -0.63 9.05
CA GLY A 25 -6.86 -1.23 9.91
C GLY A 25 -7.20 -0.35 11.11
N GLY A 26 -8.24 -0.77 11.84
CA GLY A 26 -8.64 -0.16 13.10
C GLY A 26 -10.04 0.45 13.08
N PRO A 27 -10.58 0.84 14.24
CA PRO A 27 -11.98 1.28 14.39
C PRO A 27 -12.32 2.52 13.56
N ILE A 28 -11.33 3.37 13.29
CA ILE A 28 -11.52 4.61 12.53
C ILE A 28 -11.81 4.34 11.04
N PHE A 29 -11.10 3.40 10.42
CA PHE A 29 -11.32 3.01 9.02
C PHE A 29 -12.57 2.15 8.86
N LYS A 30 -12.95 1.40 9.90
CA LYS A 30 -14.24 0.69 9.94
C LYS A 30 -15.43 1.65 9.97
N ARG A 31 -15.32 2.78 10.68
CA ARG A 31 -16.36 3.82 10.74
C ARG A 31 -16.42 4.69 9.49
N ASN A 32 -15.27 4.98 8.87
CA ASN A 32 -15.22 5.80 7.67
C ASN A 32 -14.18 5.28 6.67
N PRO A 33 -14.59 4.40 5.73
CA PRO A 33 -13.67 3.82 4.75
C PRO A 33 -13.09 4.85 3.76
N ASN A 34 -13.74 6.01 3.60
CA ASN A 34 -13.22 7.11 2.76
C ASN A 34 -11.88 7.68 3.27
N LEU A 35 -11.54 7.45 4.55
CA LEU A 35 -10.26 7.87 5.11
C LEU A 35 -9.07 7.12 4.51
N VAL A 36 -9.29 5.92 3.94
CA VAL A 36 -8.25 5.11 3.30
C VAL A 36 -7.61 5.88 2.15
N ALA A 37 -8.44 6.45 1.27
CA ALA A 37 -7.97 7.28 0.15
C ALA A 37 -7.29 8.56 0.63
N GLN A 38 -7.79 9.17 1.72
CA GLN A 38 -7.20 10.40 2.28
C GLN A 38 -5.79 10.18 2.85
N VAL A 39 -5.47 8.98 3.33
CA VAL A 39 -4.12 8.67 3.85
C VAL A 39 -3.20 8.02 2.79
N GLY A 40 -3.70 7.73 1.59
CA GLY A 40 -2.92 7.10 0.52
C GLY A 40 -2.75 5.57 0.68
N ALA A 41 -3.62 4.93 1.45
CA ALA A 41 -3.68 3.48 1.56
C ALA A 41 -4.53 2.88 0.41
N ASP A 42 -4.29 1.61 0.09
CA ASP A 42 -4.94 0.91 -1.03
C ASP A 42 -6.21 0.16 -0.59
N ALA A 43 -6.24 -0.32 0.65
CA ALA A 43 -7.41 -1.01 1.19
C ALA A 43 -7.50 -0.91 2.72
N THR A 44 -8.69 -1.25 3.23
CA THR A 44 -8.95 -1.52 4.63
C THR A 44 -9.83 -2.75 4.77
N ALA A 45 -9.82 -3.37 5.94
CA ALA A 45 -10.65 -4.53 6.26
C ALA A 45 -11.43 -4.30 7.55
N SER A 46 -12.67 -4.79 7.60
CA SER A 46 -13.58 -4.71 8.74
C SER A 46 -13.23 -5.65 9.90
N ASP A 47 -12.43 -6.67 9.60
CA ASP A 47 -12.06 -7.79 10.46
C ASP A 47 -10.80 -8.51 9.90
N ALA A 48 -10.22 -9.40 10.70
CA ALA A 48 -8.98 -10.10 10.36
C ALA A 48 -9.15 -11.11 9.21
N ALA A 49 -10.30 -11.77 9.09
CA ALA A 49 -10.52 -12.77 8.04
C ALA A 49 -10.58 -12.10 6.66
N THR A 50 -11.33 -11.00 6.56
CA THR A 50 -11.44 -10.19 5.36
C THR A 50 -10.09 -9.56 4.97
N ALA A 51 -9.25 -9.19 5.95
CA ALA A 51 -7.93 -8.63 5.70
C ALA A 51 -7.06 -9.58 4.86
N THR A 52 -7.02 -10.86 5.18
CA THR A 52 -6.22 -11.85 4.44
C THR A 52 -6.69 -11.99 2.99
N ILE A 53 -8.00 -12.00 2.76
CA ILE A 53 -8.59 -12.09 1.43
C ILE A 53 -8.24 -10.85 0.60
N LEU A 54 -8.35 -9.66 1.19
CA LEU A 54 -8.01 -8.41 0.52
C LEU A 54 -6.51 -8.29 0.24
N ALA A 55 -5.65 -8.69 1.19
CA ALA A 55 -4.21 -8.71 1.00
C ALA A 55 -3.82 -9.60 -0.19
N LYS A 56 -4.42 -10.79 -0.31
CA LYS A 56 -4.19 -11.68 -1.47
C LYS A 56 -4.57 -10.98 -2.78
N LYS A 57 -5.70 -10.29 -2.82
CA LYS A 57 -6.12 -9.52 -4.00
C LYS A 57 -5.15 -8.40 -4.33
N LEU A 58 -4.60 -7.69 -3.33
CA LEU A 58 -3.61 -6.63 -3.56
C LEU A 58 -2.33 -7.19 -4.17
N VAL A 59 -1.80 -8.28 -3.63
CA VAL A 59 -0.58 -8.94 -4.15
C VAL A 59 -0.79 -9.40 -5.60
N LEU A 60 -1.94 -10.00 -5.91
CA LEU A 60 -2.26 -10.43 -7.27
C LEU A 60 -2.43 -9.27 -8.27
N ARG A 61 -2.72 -8.06 -7.80
CA ARG A 61 -2.80 -6.85 -8.64
C ARG A 61 -1.45 -6.20 -8.87
N GLN A 62 -0.41 -6.58 -8.14
CA GLN A 62 0.92 -6.05 -8.36
C GLN A 62 1.38 -6.53 -9.74
N PRO A 63 1.83 -5.61 -10.62
CA PRO A 63 2.34 -6.02 -11.92
C PRO A 63 3.51 -6.97 -11.70
N CYS A 64 3.58 -8.02 -12.51
CA CYS A 64 4.71 -8.94 -12.55
C CYS A 64 6.00 -8.12 -12.53
N ALA A 65 6.89 -8.40 -11.57
CA ALA A 65 8.11 -7.65 -11.29
C ALA A 65 9.19 -7.78 -12.40
N SER A 66 8.79 -7.78 -13.66
CA SER A 66 9.61 -8.12 -14.83
C SER A 66 10.28 -6.91 -15.51
N THR A 67 10.08 -5.66 -15.06
CA THR A 67 10.52 -4.49 -15.88
C THR A 67 11.36 -3.45 -15.13
N ARG A 68 11.74 -3.66 -13.87
CA ARG A 68 12.47 -2.63 -13.07
C ARG A 68 13.88 -3.01 -12.62
N GLN A 69 14.62 -3.75 -13.44
CA GLN A 69 16.08 -3.90 -13.24
C GLN A 69 16.93 -2.97 -14.12
N ALA A 70 16.37 -2.26 -15.11
CA ALA A 70 17.17 -1.52 -16.09
C ALA A 70 17.59 -0.08 -15.70
N THR A 71 17.21 0.46 -14.53
CA THR A 71 17.47 1.89 -14.21
C THR A 71 18.50 2.11 -13.09
N THR A 72 18.92 1.07 -12.37
CA THR A 72 19.96 1.19 -11.33
C THR A 72 21.39 1.05 -11.88
N GLU A 73 21.57 0.90 -13.20
CA GLU A 73 22.89 0.82 -13.86
C GLU A 73 23.34 2.13 -14.56
N ARG A 74 22.75 3.28 -14.21
CA ARG A 74 23.24 4.60 -14.64
C ARG A 74 23.53 5.52 -13.46
N ARG A 75 24.49 5.11 -12.64
CA ARG A 75 25.42 6.06 -12.01
C ARG A 75 26.84 5.59 -12.35
N LEU A 76 27.28 6.00 -13.53
CA LEU A 76 28.67 6.34 -13.81
C LEU A 76 29.01 7.62 -13.03
#